data_AF-A0A7C4G384-F1
#
_entry.id   AF-A0A7C4G384-F1
#
_cell.length_a   1.000
_cell.length_b   1.000
_cell.length_c   1.000
_cell.angle_alpha   90.00
_cell.angle_beta   90.00
_cell.angle_gamma   90.00
#
_symmetry.space_group_name_H-M   'P 1'
#
loop_
_entity.id
_entity.type
_entity.pdbx_description
1 polymer ?
#
loop_
_entity_poly.entity_id
_entity_poly.type
_entity_poly.pdbx_seq_one_letter_code
_entity_poly.pdbx_strand_id
1 'polypeptide(L)' 'MSATISAGARWRAAMAEESPLQIVGTINAYTALLAGRAGFRAIYLSGAGVANA' A
#
# COMPACT_ATOMS: atom_id res chain seq x y z
N MET A 1 -4.50 -16.78 -20.63
CA MET A 1 -4.20 -16.46 -19.22
C MET A 1 -3.75 -15.01 -19.18
N SER A 2 -4.53 -14.12 -18.56
CA SER A 2 -4.09 -12.74 -18.38
C SER A 2 -2.93 -12.73 -17.39
N ALA A 3 -1.78 -12.19 -17.78
CA ALA A 3 -0.62 -12.10 -16.90
C ALA A 3 -0.93 -11.10 -15.79
N THR A 4 -1.36 -11.59 -14.63
CA THR A 4 -1.59 -10.74 -13.45
C THR A 4 -0.27 -10.10 -13.05
N ILE A 5 -0.19 -8.76 -13.15
CA ILE A 5 0.97 -8.01 -12.68
C ILE A 5 1.16 -8.30 -11.19
N SER A 6 2.33 -8.79 -10.81
CA SER A 6 2.62 -9.15 -9.41
C SER A 6 2.60 -7.91 -8.50
N ALA A 7 2.34 -8.10 -7.21
CA ALA A 7 2.33 -7.00 -6.24
C ALA A 7 3.67 -6.22 -6.23
N GLY A 8 4.80 -6.93 -6.33
CA GLY A 8 6.12 -6.29 -6.43
C GLY A 8 6.32 -5.49 -7.71
N ALA A 9 5.74 -5.92 -8.84
CA ALA A 9 5.78 -5.14 -10.07
C ALA A 9 4.94 -3.84 -9.95
N ARG A 10 3.76 -3.90 -9.33
CA ARG A 10 2.94 -2.71 -9.04
C ARG A 10 3.65 -1.73 -8.11
N TRP A 11 4.35 -2.23 -7.08
CA TRP A 11 5.17 -1.40 -6.18
C TRP A 11 6.27 -0.64 -6.92
N ARG A 12 7.03 -1.32 -7.79
CA ARG A 12 8.09 -0.67 -8.57
C ARG A 12 7.54 0.37 -9.54
N ALA A 13 6.40 0.11 -10.18
CA ALA A 13 5.70 1.12 -10.96
C ALA A 13 5.26 2.30 -10.08
N ALA A 14 4.82 2.04 -8.84
CA ALA A 14 4.46 3.09 -7.90
C ALA A 14 5.61 4.05 -7.58
N MET A 15 6.80 3.50 -7.31
CA MET A 15 8.01 4.30 -7.07
C MET A 15 8.46 5.14 -8.29
N ALA A 16 8.17 4.69 -9.51
CA ALA A 16 8.53 5.42 -10.72
C ALA A 16 7.55 6.56 -11.03
N GLU A 17 6.26 6.37 -10.75
CA GLU A 17 5.19 7.34 -11.02
C GLU A 17 5.07 8.44 -9.95
N GLU A 18 5.58 8.23 -8.74
CA GLU A 18 5.46 9.18 -7.62
C GLU A 18 6.79 9.30 -6.86
N SER A 19 7.31 10.53 -6.74
CA SER A 19 8.58 10.82 -6.08
C SER A 19 8.47 12.12 -5.24
N PRO A 20 8.49 12.04 -3.89
CA PRO A 20 8.59 10.82 -3.08
C PRO A 20 7.27 10.04 -3.02
N LEU A 21 7.33 8.71 -3.20
CA LEU A 21 6.18 7.83 -3.01
C LEU A 21 5.71 7.88 -1.55
N GLN A 22 4.45 8.29 -1.33
CA GLN A 22 3.83 8.27 -0.02
C GLN A 22 3.36 6.85 0.34
N ILE A 23 3.80 6.36 1.51
CA ILE A 23 3.45 5.02 2.02
C ILE A 23 2.84 5.18 3.41
N VAL A 24 1.52 5.08 3.48
CA VAL A 24 0.80 5.29 4.75
C VAL A 24 0.72 4.03 5.60
N GLY A 25 0.89 4.19 6.91
CA GLY A 25 0.73 3.11 7.88
C GLY A 25 -0.73 2.68 8.01
N THR A 26 -0.97 1.38 8.01
CA THR A 26 -2.27 0.74 8.22
C THR A 26 -2.12 -0.38 9.24
N ILE A 27 -3.18 -0.66 9.99
CA ILE A 27 -3.19 -1.65 11.09
C ILE A 27 -4.25 -2.74 10.91
N ASN A 28 -5.18 -2.55 9.98
CA ASN A 28 -6.22 -3.52 9.65
C ASN A 28 -6.76 -3.28 8.22
N ALA A 29 -7.60 -4.19 7.73
CA ALA A 29 -8.18 -4.10 6.38
C ALA A 29 -9.01 -2.83 6.16
N TYR A 30 -9.71 -2.34 7.18
CA TYR A 30 -10.53 -1.14 7.07
C TYR A 30 -9.68 0.10 6.79
N THR A 31 -8.60 0.31 7.55
CA THR A 31 -7.65 1.41 7.34
C THR A 31 -6.92 1.31 5.99
N ALA A 32 -6.65 0.10 5.49
CA ALA A 32 -6.12 -0.11 4.14
C ALA A 32 -7.11 0.30 3.04
N LEU A 33 -8.41 0.00 3.21
CA LEU A 33 -9.45 0.44 2.27
C LEU A 33 -9.64 1.96 2.28
N LEU A 34 -9.50 2.61 3.44
CA LEU A 34 -9.52 4.08 3.54
C LEU A 34 -8.31 4.69 2.81
N ALA A 35 -7.11 4.13 2.98
CA ALA A 35 -5.92 4.59 2.27
C ALA A 35 -6.09 4.50 0.74
N GLY A 36 -6.65 3.39 0.23
CA GLY A 36 -6.94 3.25 -1.20
C GLY A 36 -7.96 4.27 -1.70
N ARG A 37 -9.02 4.55 -0.93
CA ARG A 37 -10.02 5.58 -1.25
C ARG A 37 -9.45 7.00 -1.24
N ALA A 38 -8.45 7.26 -0.39
CA ALA A 38 -7.75 8.54 -0.32
C ALA A 38 -6.72 8.73 -1.45
N GLY A 39 -6.53 7.72 -2.32
CA GLY A 39 -5.64 7.81 -3.48
C GLY A 39 -4.20 7.35 -3.23
N PHE A 40 -3.89 6.79 -2.05
CA PHE A 40 -2.55 6.25 -1.81
C PHE A 40 -2.29 5.01 -2.66
N ARG A 41 -1.10 4.98 -3.27
CA ARG A 41 -0.67 3.92 -4.19
C ARG A 41 0.07 2.78 -3.48
N ALA A 42 0.40 2.99 -2.21
CA ALA A 42 1.12 2.07 -1.34
C ALA A 42 0.67 2.20 0.12
N ILE A 43 0.71 1.09 0.85
CA ILE A 43 0.49 1.03 2.30
C ILE A 43 1.63 0.29 2.97
N TYR A 44 1.85 0.59 4.25
CA TYR A 44 2.73 -0.14 5.14
C TYR A 44 1.90 -0.79 6.25
N LEU A 45 2.09 -2.09 6.47
CA LEU A 45 1.47 -2.79 7.59
C LEU A 45 2.39 -2.69 8.81
N SER A 46 2.00 -1.88 9.79
CA SER A 46 2.83 -1.64 10.98
C SER A 46 2.74 -2.82 11.94
N GLY A 47 3.84 -3.52 12.17
CA GLY A 47 3.88 -4.64 13.13
C GLY A 47 3.51 -4.22 14.55
N ALA A 48 4.07 -3.10 15.04
CA ALA A 48 3.69 -2.52 16.33
C ALA A 48 2.23 -2.04 16.35
N GLY A 49 1.75 -1.48 15.23
CA GLY A 49 0.37 -1.05 15.09
C GLY A 49 -0.63 -2.21 15.16
N VAL A 50 -0.32 -3.34 14.52
CA VAL A 50 -1.15 -4.56 14.58
C VAL A 50 -1.11 -5.18 15.98
N ALA A 51 0.04 -5.21 16.64
CA ALA A 51 0.18 -5.81 17.97
C ALA A 51 -0.56 -5.03 19.08
N ASN A 52 -0.76 -3.73 18.90
CA ASN A 52 -1.34 -2.82 19.90
C ASN A 52 -2.79 -2.40 19.62
N ALA A 53 -3.37 -2.83 18.49
CA ALA A 53 -4.70 -2.41 18.01
C ALA A 53 -5.84 -3.33 18.45
#